data_AF-A0A1V5NGN0-F1
#
_entry.id   AF-A0A1V5NGN0-F1
#
_cell.length_a   1.000
_cell.length_b   1.000
_cell.length_c   1.000
_cell.angle_alpha   90.00
_cell.angle_beta   90.00
_cell.angle_gamma   90.00
#
_symmetry.space_group_name_H-M   'P 1'
#
loop_
_entity.id
_entity.type
_entity.pdbx_description
1 polymer ?
#
loop_
_entity_poly.entity_id
_entity_poly.type
_entity_poly.pdbx_seq_one_letter_code
_entity_poly.pdbx_strand_id
1 'polypeptide(L)'
;MPSKAHDVATMFVDLVLRHKLWDKVGTLPEDEVRILFDVVAAAGFNPTRVVPGVLVGHYRDQDGSSTGRTYPINSLCPYKVVGKDSDHYFATGWLDCALRRVYYGMVRQHESPKKLIEVMNEEIERSVPLEPVRLTPEGDLLREYPPSTLGFGLEYFVRHTRDENNLDTCVGVHEFCSSWMDRRRATETHDAIVCRGCYLRVLFPREVKTYGELRQALASQWVQVPA
;
A
#
# COMPACT_ATOMS: atom_id res chain seq x y z
N MET A 1 -1.48 2.95 -25.01
CA MET A 1 -0.16 2.42 -24.60
C MET A 1 -0.35 1.78 -23.23
N PRO A 2 0.17 0.58 -22.97
CA PRO A 2 0.08 -0.01 -21.64
C PRO A 2 0.73 0.90 -20.59
N SER A 3 0.15 0.95 -19.39
CA SER A 3 0.72 1.71 -18.27
C SER A 3 2.02 1.04 -17.82
N LYS A 4 2.91 1.78 -17.15
CA LYS A 4 4.13 1.22 -16.53
C LYS A 4 3.79 0.06 -15.58
N ALA A 5 2.63 0.10 -14.91
CA ALA A 5 2.14 -0.97 -14.05
C ALA A 5 1.82 -2.25 -14.85
N HIS A 6 1.25 -2.11 -16.05
CA HIS A 6 0.88 -3.26 -16.90
C HIS A 6 2.10 -4.02 -17.41
N ASP A 7 3.16 -3.31 -17.79
CA ASP A 7 4.42 -3.93 -18.23
C ASP A 7 5.07 -4.70 -17.07
N VAL A 8 5.11 -4.11 -15.88
CA VAL A 8 5.61 -4.76 -14.66
C VAL A 8 4.76 -5.99 -14.29
N ALA A 9 3.43 -5.88 -14.35
CA ALA A 9 2.52 -7.00 -14.12
C ALA A 9 2.76 -8.14 -15.10
N THR A 10 2.98 -7.82 -16.39
CA THR A 10 3.28 -8.81 -17.43
C THR A 10 4.57 -9.55 -17.13
N MET A 11 5.66 -8.82 -16.87
CA MET A 11 6.96 -9.42 -16.54
C MET A 11 6.89 -10.30 -15.29
N PHE A 12 6.14 -9.86 -14.27
CA PHE A 12 5.95 -10.63 -13.04
C PHE A 12 5.16 -11.91 -13.28
N VAL A 13 4.02 -11.83 -13.99
CA VAL A 13 3.21 -13.02 -14.31
C VAL A 13 4.02 -14.01 -15.13
N ASP A 14 4.72 -13.55 -16.16
CA ASP A 14 5.57 -14.41 -16.99
C ASP A 14 6.66 -15.11 -16.18
N LEU A 15 7.30 -14.42 -15.24
CA LEU A 15 8.25 -15.02 -14.30
C LEU A 15 7.60 -16.11 -13.45
N VAL A 16 6.44 -15.82 -12.85
CA VAL A 16 5.74 -16.78 -11.98
C VAL A 16 5.36 -18.04 -12.75
N LEU A 17 4.87 -17.89 -13.98
CA LEU A 17 4.46 -19.01 -14.82
C LEU A 17 5.63 -19.83 -15.37
N ARG A 18 6.84 -19.25 -15.45
CA ARG A 18 8.06 -19.94 -15.89
C ARG A 18 8.50 -21.02 -14.89
N HIS A 19 8.25 -20.78 -13.60
CA HIS A 19 8.65 -21.67 -12.50
C HIS A 19 7.47 -22.53 -12.02
N LYS A 20 7.56 -23.85 -12.24
CA LYS A 20 6.45 -24.79 -11.92
C LYS A 20 6.31 -25.09 -10.43
N LEU A 21 7.38 -24.95 -9.64
CA LEU A 21 7.45 -25.29 -8.21
C LEU A 21 8.23 -24.21 -7.45
N TRP A 22 7.53 -23.15 -7.07
CA TRP A 22 8.12 -22.00 -6.38
C TRP A 22 8.70 -22.33 -5.01
N ASP A 23 8.12 -23.31 -4.33
CA ASP A 23 8.60 -23.86 -3.05
C ASP A 23 9.99 -24.55 -3.16
N LYS A 24 10.41 -24.88 -4.38
CA LYS A 24 11.70 -25.55 -4.67
C LYS A 24 12.71 -24.64 -5.36
N VAL A 25 12.37 -23.40 -5.63
CA VAL A 25 13.30 -22.43 -6.22
C VAL A 25 14.38 -22.11 -5.18
N GLY A 26 15.62 -22.55 -5.43
CA GLY A 26 16.75 -22.26 -4.56
C GLY A 26 17.27 -20.83 -4.72
N THR A 27 17.57 -20.46 -5.97
CA THR A 27 18.02 -19.11 -6.34
C THR A 27 17.53 -18.76 -7.74
N LEU A 28 17.01 -17.55 -7.89
CA LEU A 28 16.70 -16.91 -9.16
C LEU A 28 17.93 -16.14 -9.69
N PRO A 29 18.11 -16.08 -11.01
CA PRO A 29 19.00 -15.13 -11.67
C PRO A 29 18.74 -13.66 -11.30
N GLU A 30 19.74 -12.80 -11.42
CA GLU A 30 19.65 -11.37 -11.02
C GLU A 30 18.54 -10.60 -11.76
N ASP A 31 18.32 -10.90 -13.04
CA ASP A 31 17.24 -10.30 -13.84
C ASP A 31 15.85 -10.75 -13.34
N GLU A 32 15.70 -11.99 -12.90
CA GLU A 32 14.45 -12.47 -12.30
C GLU A 32 14.23 -11.88 -10.90
N VAL A 33 15.29 -11.69 -10.10
CA VAL A 33 15.20 -10.95 -8.83
C VAL A 33 14.82 -9.48 -9.07
N ARG A 34 15.29 -8.87 -10.16
CA ARG A 34 14.91 -7.51 -10.54
C ARG A 34 13.41 -7.39 -10.80
N ILE A 35 12.79 -8.38 -11.43
CA ILE A 35 11.34 -8.42 -11.63
C ILE A 35 10.60 -8.41 -10.28
N LEU A 36 11.07 -9.18 -9.29
CA LEU A 36 10.48 -9.18 -7.94
C LEU A 36 10.65 -7.81 -7.24
N PHE A 37 11.78 -7.14 -7.46
CA PHE A 37 11.99 -5.79 -6.96
C PHE A 37 11.04 -4.78 -7.63
N ASP A 38 10.93 -4.84 -8.95
CA ASP A 38 10.15 -3.87 -9.74
C ASP A 38 8.65 -3.97 -9.44
N VAL A 39 8.11 -5.18 -9.24
CA VAL A 39 6.69 -5.37 -8.88
C VAL A 39 6.38 -4.81 -7.50
N VAL A 40 7.28 -4.99 -6.53
CA VAL A 40 7.12 -4.46 -5.17
C VAL A 40 7.23 -2.94 -5.17
N ALA A 41 8.18 -2.37 -5.93
CA ALA A 41 8.32 -0.93 -6.06
C ALA A 41 7.10 -0.31 -6.79
N ALA A 42 6.60 -0.97 -7.85
CA ALA A 42 5.41 -0.53 -8.57
C ALA A 42 4.16 -0.53 -7.69
N ALA A 43 4.07 -1.45 -6.72
CA ALA A 43 3.00 -1.51 -5.73
C ALA A 43 3.09 -0.41 -4.65
N GLY A 44 4.02 0.55 -4.76
CA GLY A 44 4.12 1.70 -3.86
C GLY A 44 4.98 1.47 -2.61
N PHE A 45 5.66 0.33 -2.51
CA PHE A 45 6.66 0.12 -1.46
C PHE A 45 7.99 0.78 -1.84
N ASN A 46 8.83 1.03 -0.84
CA ASN A 46 10.19 1.56 -1.03
C ASN A 46 11.25 0.48 -0.72
N PRO A 47 11.35 -0.60 -1.53
CA PRO A 47 12.35 -1.63 -1.31
C PRO A 47 13.76 -1.08 -1.59
N THR A 48 14.72 -1.46 -0.75
CA THR A 48 16.15 -1.25 -1.04
C THR A 48 16.73 -2.43 -1.80
N ARG A 49 16.28 -3.65 -1.49
CA ARG A 49 16.64 -4.89 -2.21
C ARG A 49 15.63 -6.01 -1.95
N VAL A 50 15.65 -7.01 -2.82
CA VAL A 50 14.97 -8.30 -2.64
C VAL A 50 16.05 -9.37 -2.55
N VAL A 51 16.01 -10.21 -1.51
CA VAL A 51 17.07 -11.19 -1.21
C VAL A 51 16.48 -12.55 -0.86
N PRO A 52 17.20 -13.66 -1.11
CA PRO A 52 16.77 -14.97 -0.68
C PRO A 52 16.54 -15.00 0.84
N GLY A 53 15.45 -15.62 1.27
CA GLY A 53 15.15 -15.82 2.69
C GLY A 53 13.66 -15.85 3.01
N VAL A 54 13.34 -16.58 4.07
CA VAL A 54 12.00 -16.62 4.66
C VAL A 54 11.97 -15.68 5.87
N LEU A 55 10.97 -14.83 5.91
CA LEU A 55 10.69 -13.94 7.01
C LEU A 55 9.62 -14.57 7.91
N VAL A 56 9.81 -14.46 9.23
CA VAL A 56 8.88 -14.96 10.24
C VAL A 56 8.35 -13.81 11.07
N GLY A 57 7.03 -13.77 11.25
CA GLY A 57 6.36 -12.88 12.20
C GLY A 57 6.24 -13.54 13.57
N HIS A 58 6.14 -12.73 14.63
CA HIS A 58 5.84 -13.21 15.98
C HIS A 58 4.41 -12.81 16.34
N TYR A 59 3.62 -13.74 16.91
CA TYR A 59 2.26 -13.41 17.35
C TYR A 59 2.23 -12.30 18.41
N ARG A 60 3.29 -12.21 19.21
CA ARG A 60 3.51 -11.10 20.15
C ARG A 60 3.37 -9.72 19.49
N ASP A 61 3.78 -9.59 18.24
CA ASP A 61 3.75 -8.33 17.50
C ASP A 61 2.34 -7.98 16.98
N GLN A 62 1.42 -8.96 16.93
CA GLN A 62 0.04 -8.78 16.48
C GLN A 62 -0.98 -8.69 17.63
N ASP A 63 -0.87 -9.56 18.63
CA ASP A 63 -1.88 -9.70 19.71
C ASP A 63 -1.31 -9.50 21.12
N GLY A 64 -0.02 -9.16 21.25
CA GLY A 64 0.66 -8.98 22.53
C GLY A 64 0.90 -10.28 23.31
N SER A 65 0.53 -11.44 22.76
CA SER A 65 0.67 -12.73 23.45
C SER A 65 2.12 -13.20 23.49
N SER A 66 2.58 -13.55 24.69
CA SER A 66 3.92 -14.09 24.94
C SER A 66 3.99 -15.59 24.70
N THR A 67 3.37 -16.08 23.62
CA THR A 67 3.33 -17.52 23.30
C THR A 67 4.63 -18.03 22.68
N GLY A 68 5.52 -17.12 22.24
CA GLY A 68 6.74 -17.47 21.50
C GLY A 68 6.48 -18.08 20.13
N ARG A 69 5.23 -18.16 19.69
CA ARG A 69 4.85 -18.73 18.39
C ARG A 69 5.24 -17.77 17.27
N THR A 70 5.71 -18.35 16.18
CA THR A 70 6.04 -17.66 14.94
C THR A 70 5.15 -18.15 13.80
N TYR A 71 4.97 -17.32 12.78
CA TYR A 71 4.32 -17.72 11.53
C TYR A 71 5.16 -17.24 10.33
N PRO A 72 5.23 -18.01 9.24
CA PRO A 72 5.95 -17.57 8.04
C PRO A 72 5.15 -16.48 7.33
N ILE A 73 5.82 -15.37 6.99
CA ILE A 73 5.22 -14.27 6.23
C ILE A 73 5.21 -14.61 4.74
N ASN A 74 6.33 -15.10 4.21
CA ASN A 74 6.46 -15.59 2.85
C ASN A 74 6.70 -17.11 2.86
N SER A 75 5.65 -17.89 2.62
CA SER A 75 5.73 -19.35 2.66
C SER A 75 5.72 -20.01 1.28
N LEU A 76 5.44 -19.26 0.22
CA LEU A 76 5.60 -19.72 -1.16
C LEU A 76 6.78 -19.03 -1.86
N CYS A 77 6.96 -17.73 -1.66
CA CYS A 77 8.06 -16.97 -2.24
C CYS A 77 9.35 -17.19 -1.42
N PRO A 78 10.45 -17.71 -2.00
CA PRO A 78 11.71 -17.91 -1.27
C PRO A 78 12.53 -16.62 -1.10
N TYR A 79 11.92 -15.45 -1.34
CA TYR A 79 12.55 -14.15 -1.27
C TYR A 79 11.81 -13.24 -0.30
N LYS A 80 12.58 -12.40 0.40
CA LYS A 80 12.08 -11.35 1.28
C LYS A 80 12.49 -9.96 0.79
N VAL A 81 11.70 -8.97 1.17
CA VAL A 81 11.92 -7.56 0.83
C VAL A 81 12.65 -6.88 2.00
N VAL A 82 13.71 -6.15 1.69
CA VAL A 82 14.46 -5.34 2.66
C VAL A 82 14.22 -3.87 2.39
N GLY A 83 13.76 -3.14 3.42
CA GLY A 83 13.60 -1.68 3.39
C GLY A 83 14.89 -0.96 3.76
N LYS A 84 14.77 0.32 4.12
CA LYS A 84 15.91 1.17 4.49
C LYS A 84 16.63 0.68 5.75
N ASP A 85 15.86 0.32 6.77
CA ASP A 85 16.40 0.06 8.12
C ASP A 85 16.42 -1.43 8.49
N SER A 86 15.50 -2.23 7.93
CA SER A 86 15.35 -3.66 8.25
C SER A 86 14.55 -4.43 7.20
N ASP A 87 14.32 -5.72 7.45
CA ASP A 87 13.34 -6.53 6.71
C ASP A 87 11.97 -5.83 6.72
N HIS A 88 11.32 -5.77 5.56
CA HIS A 88 10.03 -5.11 5.39
C HIS A 88 8.92 -6.17 5.39
N TYR A 89 8.26 -6.30 6.54
CA TYR A 89 7.27 -7.35 6.81
C TYR A 89 6.11 -7.27 5.82
N PHE A 90 5.54 -6.07 5.67
CA PHE A 90 4.38 -5.87 4.81
C PHE A 90 4.67 -6.10 3.32
N ALA A 91 5.75 -5.52 2.79
CA ALA A 91 6.17 -5.73 1.41
C ALA A 91 6.52 -7.20 1.11
N THR A 92 7.12 -7.91 2.07
CA THR A 92 7.39 -9.36 1.95
C THR A 92 6.11 -10.17 1.89
N GLY A 93 5.14 -9.89 2.76
CA GLY A 93 3.84 -10.55 2.73
C GLY A 93 3.05 -10.24 1.45
N TRP A 94 3.12 -8.99 0.96
CA TRP A 94 2.49 -8.58 -0.29
C TRP A 94 3.05 -9.35 -1.48
N LEU A 95 4.39 -9.48 -1.56
CA LEU A 95 5.06 -10.24 -2.61
C LEU A 95 4.63 -11.73 -2.59
N ASP A 96 4.53 -12.34 -1.41
CA ASP A 96 4.04 -13.72 -1.28
C ASP A 96 2.59 -13.86 -1.72
N CYS A 97 1.71 -12.92 -1.34
CA CYS A 97 0.31 -12.88 -1.78
C CYS A 97 0.19 -12.73 -3.30
N ALA A 98 0.95 -11.82 -3.91
CA ALA A 98 1.00 -11.62 -5.36
C ALA A 98 1.42 -12.91 -6.08
N LEU A 99 2.48 -13.55 -5.60
CA LEU A 99 2.97 -14.80 -6.18
C LEU A 99 1.95 -15.92 -6.03
N ARG A 100 1.34 -16.09 -4.86
CA ARG A 100 0.26 -17.06 -4.61
C ARG A 100 -0.94 -16.82 -5.52
N ARG A 101 -1.35 -15.57 -5.70
CA ARG A 101 -2.49 -15.21 -6.55
C ARG A 101 -2.26 -15.66 -7.99
N VAL A 102 -1.07 -15.42 -8.53
CA VAL A 102 -0.70 -15.84 -9.89
C VAL A 102 -0.55 -17.36 -9.97
N TYR A 103 0.25 -17.94 -9.07
CA TYR A 103 0.54 -19.37 -9.06
C TYR A 103 -0.73 -20.21 -8.91
N TYR A 104 -1.56 -19.95 -7.88
CA TYR A 104 -2.80 -20.70 -7.66
C TYR A 104 -3.89 -20.35 -8.69
N GLY A 105 -3.92 -19.12 -9.20
CA GLY A 105 -4.79 -18.76 -10.33
C GLY A 105 -4.54 -19.66 -11.54
N MET A 106 -3.26 -19.93 -11.84
CA MET A 106 -2.89 -20.88 -12.89
C MET A 106 -3.15 -22.34 -12.51
N VAL A 107 -2.56 -22.83 -11.41
CA VAL A 107 -2.52 -24.27 -11.12
C VAL A 107 -3.82 -24.84 -10.54
N ARG A 108 -4.65 -24.02 -9.88
CA ARG A 108 -5.91 -24.47 -9.26
C ARG A 108 -7.15 -23.97 -9.98
N GLN A 109 -7.09 -22.76 -10.55
CA GLN A 109 -8.26 -22.11 -11.16
C GLN A 109 -8.20 -22.09 -12.69
N HIS A 110 -7.08 -22.51 -13.30
CA HIS A 110 -6.87 -22.54 -14.75
C HIS A 110 -7.16 -21.19 -15.43
N GLU A 111 -6.86 -20.09 -14.76
CA GLU A 111 -7.02 -18.75 -15.31
C GLU A 111 -6.02 -18.51 -16.45
N SER A 112 -6.45 -17.77 -17.47
CA SER A 112 -5.57 -17.42 -18.59
C SER A 112 -4.49 -16.44 -18.15
N PRO A 113 -3.29 -16.45 -18.77
CA PRO A 113 -2.24 -15.47 -18.48
C PRO A 113 -2.73 -14.02 -18.59
N LYS A 114 -3.57 -13.72 -19.59
CA LYS A 114 -4.17 -12.39 -19.76
C LYS A 114 -4.97 -11.95 -18.54
N LYS A 115 -5.81 -12.83 -17.99
CA LYS A 115 -6.61 -12.52 -16.80
C LYS A 115 -5.73 -12.30 -15.57
N LEU A 116 -4.66 -13.10 -15.43
CA LEU A 116 -3.71 -12.96 -14.33
C LEU A 116 -2.94 -11.63 -14.40
N ILE A 117 -2.57 -11.18 -15.61
CA ILE A 117 -1.94 -9.88 -15.84
C ILE A 117 -2.90 -8.74 -15.48
N GLU A 118 -4.16 -8.81 -15.93
CA GLU A 118 -5.19 -7.81 -15.61
C GLU A 118 -5.36 -7.68 -14.08
N VAL A 119 -5.55 -8.80 -13.38
CA VAL A 119 -5.68 -8.81 -11.92
C VAL A 119 -4.43 -8.29 -11.22
N MET A 120 -3.23 -8.67 -11.69
CA MET A 120 -1.99 -8.17 -11.07
C MET A 120 -1.78 -6.68 -11.33
N ASN A 121 -2.16 -6.16 -12.50
CA ASN A 121 -2.14 -4.72 -12.75
C ASN A 121 -3.06 -3.98 -11.79
N GLU A 122 -4.30 -4.45 -11.61
CA GLU A 122 -5.26 -3.89 -10.67
C GLU A 122 -4.73 -3.93 -9.23
N GLU A 123 -4.11 -5.04 -8.80
CA GLU A 123 -3.57 -5.15 -7.44
C GLU A 123 -2.33 -4.26 -7.23
N ILE A 124 -1.46 -4.11 -8.23
CA ILE A 124 -0.35 -3.15 -8.18
C ILE A 124 -0.90 -1.73 -8.00
N GLU A 125 -1.83 -1.32 -8.86
CA GLU A 125 -2.43 0.03 -8.80
C GLU A 125 -3.19 0.27 -7.50
N ARG A 126 -3.88 -0.75 -6.97
CA ARG A 126 -4.62 -0.70 -5.70
C ARG A 126 -3.72 -0.66 -4.46
N SER A 127 -2.49 -1.14 -4.59
CA SER A 127 -1.52 -1.21 -3.49
C SER A 127 -0.75 0.09 -3.28
N VAL A 128 -0.75 1.00 -4.26
CA VAL A 128 -0.10 2.31 -4.10
C VAL A 128 -0.81 3.12 -3.00
N PRO A 129 -0.10 3.60 -1.97
CA PRO A 129 -0.67 4.47 -0.94
C PRO A 129 -1.22 5.77 -1.51
N LEU A 130 -2.19 6.37 -0.81
CA LEU A 130 -2.61 7.74 -1.13
C LEU A 130 -1.43 8.69 -0.95
N GLU A 131 -1.12 9.51 -1.96
CA GLU A 131 -0.16 10.61 -1.79
C GLU A 131 -0.69 11.54 -0.68
N PRO A 132 0.08 11.82 0.39
CA PRO A 132 -0.41 12.63 1.49
C PRO A 132 -0.98 13.98 1.02
N VAL A 133 -2.12 14.38 1.59
CA VAL A 133 -2.75 15.66 1.27
C VAL A 133 -2.08 16.72 2.15
N ARG A 134 -1.44 17.70 1.53
CA ARG A 134 -0.87 18.84 2.25
C ARG A 134 -1.99 19.73 2.78
N LEU A 135 -2.01 19.91 4.09
CA LEU A 135 -3.01 20.63 4.86
C LEU A 135 -2.68 22.12 5.00
N THR A 136 -1.39 22.46 5.07
CA THR A 136 -0.90 23.83 5.32
C THR A 136 0.30 24.20 4.44
N PRO A 137 0.56 25.51 4.22
CA PRO A 137 1.78 25.99 3.56
C PRO A 137 3.06 25.60 4.29
N GLU A 138 3.01 25.32 5.59
CA GLU A 138 4.17 24.93 6.39
C GLU A 138 4.52 23.44 6.21
N GLY A 139 3.65 22.68 5.54
CA GLY A 139 3.89 21.30 5.18
C GLY A 139 3.24 20.27 6.11
N ASP A 140 2.17 20.62 6.83
CA ASP A 140 1.37 19.62 7.52
C ASP A 140 0.74 18.66 6.51
N LEU A 141 0.79 17.35 6.78
CA LEU A 141 0.33 16.33 5.87
C LEU A 141 -0.74 15.44 6.52
N LEU A 142 -1.83 15.23 5.78
CA LEU A 142 -2.83 14.21 6.04
C LEU A 142 -2.45 12.96 5.25
N ARG A 143 -2.16 11.87 5.95
CA ARG A 143 -1.94 10.55 5.36
C ARG A 143 -3.13 9.65 5.65
N GLU A 144 -3.30 8.62 4.82
CA GLU A 144 -4.32 7.61 5.05
C GLU A 144 -4.07 6.80 6.33
N TYR A 145 -5.06 6.00 6.71
CA TYR A 145 -4.94 5.09 7.84
C TYR A 145 -3.87 4.04 7.61
N PRO A 146 -3.27 3.52 8.70
CA PRO A 146 -2.55 2.26 8.61
C PRO A 146 -3.44 1.20 7.94
N PRO A 147 -2.91 0.43 6.99
CA PRO A 147 -3.67 -0.58 6.29
C PRO A 147 -4.18 -1.64 7.28
N SER A 148 -5.47 -1.99 7.18
CA SER A 148 -6.01 -3.15 7.89
C SER A 148 -5.73 -4.42 7.10
N THR A 149 -5.16 -5.44 7.73
CA THR A 149 -4.97 -6.75 7.10
C THR A 149 -6.32 -7.35 6.70
N LEU A 150 -6.45 -7.85 5.48
CA LEU A 150 -7.60 -8.66 5.07
C LEU A 150 -7.53 -10.05 5.73
N GLY A 151 -8.62 -10.82 5.71
CA GLY A 151 -8.65 -12.16 6.33
C GLY A 151 -7.61 -13.15 5.77
N PHE A 152 -7.51 -14.31 6.43
CA PHE A 152 -6.45 -15.31 6.23
C PHE A 152 -6.00 -15.52 4.77
N GLY A 153 -4.70 -15.31 4.51
CA GLY A 153 -4.05 -15.60 3.21
C GLY A 153 -4.12 -14.52 2.13
N LEU A 154 -4.91 -13.46 2.34
CA LEU A 154 -4.88 -12.20 1.56
C LEU A 154 -4.52 -10.99 2.44
N GLU A 155 -3.99 -11.28 3.64
CA GLU A 155 -3.73 -10.32 4.72
C GLU A 155 -2.90 -9.12 4.28
N TYR A 156 -2.08 -9.28 3.25
CA TYR A 156 -1.16 -8.25 2.76
C TYR A 156 -1.63 -7.52 1.51
N PHE A 157 -2.72 -7.96 0.86
CA PHE A 157 -3.39 -7.11 -0.13
C PHE A 157 -4.17 -6.02 0.58
N VAL A 158 -3.97 -4.78 0.15
CA VAL A 158 -4.55 -3.60 0.79
C VAL A 158 -5.40 -2.86 -0.21
N ARG A 159 -6.53 -2.35 0.25
CA ARG A 159 -7.26 -1.31 -0.46
C ARG A 159 -6.89 0.04 0.12
N HIS A 160 -5.96 0.72 -0.52
CA HIS A 160 -5.60 2.08 -0.13
C HIS A 160 -6.69 3.08 -0.51
N THR A 161 -6.68 4.21 0.18
CA THR A 161 -7.57 5.34 -0.11
C THR A 161 -7.16 5.98 -1.44
N ARG A 162 -8.13 6.51 -2.17
CA ARG A 162 -7.95 7.18 -3.46
C ARG A 162 -8.55 8.58 -3.42
N ASP A 163 -8.11 9.42 -4.35
CA ASP A 163 -8.57 10.81 -4.45
C ASP A 163 -10.08 10.89 -4.69
N GLU A 164 -10.69 9.92 -5.38
CA GLU A 164 -12.13 9.82 -5.59
C GLU A 164 -12.93 9.30 -4.38
N ASN A 165 -12.27 8.82 -3.32
CA ASN A 165 -12.98 8.37 -2.12
C ASN A 165 -13.51 9.57 -1.32
N ASN A 166 -14.67 9.37 -0.71
CA ASN A 166 -15.31 10.39 0.11
C ASN A 166 -14.57 10.58 1.46
N LEU A 167 -14.54 11.83 1.92
CA LEU A 167 -14.11 12.22 3.26
C LEU A 167 -15.19 11.81 4.28
N ASP A 168 -14.88 10.82 5.10
CA ASP A 168 -15.72 10.39 6.22
C ASP A 168 -15.51 11.31 7.45
N THR A 169 -16.14 10.97 8.57
CA THR A 169 -16.05 11.62 9.88
C THR A 169 -14.64 11.62 10.46
N CYS A 170 -13.91 10.54 10.24
CA CYS A 170 -12.46 10.49 10.42
C CYS A 170 -11.85 10.42 9.02
N VAL A 171 -10.82 11.23 8.75
CA VAL A 171 -10.27 11.42 7.39
C VAL A 171 -8.83 10.94 7.24
N GLY A 172 -8.22 10.38 8.28
CA GLY A 172 -6.84 9.90 8.22
C GLY A 172 -6.05 10.21 9.48
N VAL A 173 -4.75 10.31 9.31
CA VAL A 173 -3.77 10.51 10.37
C VAL A 173 -2.90 11.72 10.03
N HIS A 174 -2.58 12.54 11.03
CA HIS A 174 -1.60 13.61 10.87
C HIS A 174 -0.21 13.00 10.84
N GLU A 175 0.58 13.32 9.81
CA GLU A 175 1.88 12.70 9.60
C GLU A 175 2.83 12.89 10.78
N PHE A 176 2.89 14.10 11.34
CA PHE A 176 3.89 14.46 12.36
C PHE A 176 3.55 13.97 13.76
N CYS A 177 2.31 14.16 14.23
CA CYS A 177 1.93 13.71 15.58
C CYS A 177 1.34 12.29 15.61
N SER A 178 1.16 11.67 14.44
CA SER A 178 0.56 10.32 14.28
C SER A 178 -0.83 10.16 14.93
N SER A 179 -1.53 11.26 15.19
CA SER A 179 -2.88 11.25 15.74
C SER A 179 -3.94 11.31 14.65
N TRP A 180 -5.07 10.67 14.91
CA TRP A 180 -6.27 10.69 14.08
C TRP A 180 -6.76 12.11 13.80
N MET A 181 -7.29 12.32 12.60
CA MET A 181 -7.86 13.59 12.15
C MET A 181 -9.34 13.44 11.83
N ASP A 182 -10.16 14.33 12.37
CA ASP A 182 -11.61 14.30 12.22
C ASP A 182 -12.10 15.41 11.29
N ARG A 183 -13.07 15.09 10.44
CA ARG A 183 -13.91 16.08 9.76
C ARG A 183 -15.01 16.54 10.71
N ARG A 184 -15.15 17.86 10.88
CA ARG A 184 -16.19 18.49 11.70
C ARG A 184 -16.87 19.60 10.91
N ARG A 185 -18.18 19.72 11.06
CA ARG A 185 -18.88 20.91 10.57
C ARG A 185 -18.46 22.11 11.42
N ALA A 186 -17.85 23.11 10.80
CA ALA A 186 -17.31 24.27 11.51
C ALA A 186 -18.21 25.49 11.41
N THR A 187 -18.75 25.74 10.22
CA THR A 187 -19.66 26.86 9.95
C THR A 187 -20.80 26.41 9.03
N GLU A 188 -21.58 27.36 8.52
CA GLU A 188 -22.60 27.08 7.51
C GLU A 188 -21.99 26.60 6.19
N THR A 189 -20.88 27.24 5.78
CA THR A 189 -20.24 27.09 4.47
C THR A 189 -18.94 26.27 4.50
N HIS A 190 -18.37 26.02 5.68
CA HIS A 190 -17.09 25.34 5.82
C HIS A 190 -17.15 24.17 6.80
N ASP A 191 -16.43 23.12 6.42
CA ASP A 191 -16.01 22.06 7.34
C ASP A 191 -14.57 22.33 7.82
N ALA A 192 -14.16 21.62 8.86
CA ALA A 192 -12.80 21.63 9.38
C ALA A 192 -12.26 20.21 9.46
N ILE A 193 -10.98 20.04 9.13
CA ILE A 193 -10.19 18.89 9.56
C ILE A 193 -9.48 19.28 10.85
N VAL A 194 -9.64 18.47 11.90
CA VAL A 194 -9.07 18.71 13.23
C VAL A 194 -8.24 17.52 13.67
N CYS A 195 -6.96 17.74 13.97
CA CYS A 195 -6.12 16.72 14.58
C CYS A 195 -6.46 16.55 16.07
N ARG A 196 -6.65 15.31 16.54
CA ARG A 196 -6.93 15.03 17.95
C ARG A 196 -5.72 15.23 18.89
N GLY A 197 -4.50 15.19 18.35
CA GLY A 197 -3.26 15.24 19.12
C GLY A 197 -2.73 16.65 19.30
N CYS A 198 -2.43 17.34 18.19
CA CYS A 198 -1.88 18.69 18.20
C CYS A 198 -2.92 19.80 18.02
N TYR A 199 -4.20 19.45 17.84
CA TYR A 199 -5.30 20.40 17.61
C TYR A 199 -5.16 21.27 16.36
N LEU A 200 -4.28 20.90 15.42
CA LEU A 200 -4.23 21.50 14.08
C LEU A 200 -5.64 21.52 13.49
N ARG A 201 -6.08 22.68 13.02
CA ARG A 201 -7.42 22.92 12.48
C ARG A 201 -7.33 23.61 11.13
N VAL A 202 -7.81 22.94 10.09
CA VAL A 202 -7.80 23.45 8.71
C VAL A 202 -9.22 23.54 8.18
N LEU A 203 -9.61 24.73 7.71
CA LEU A 203 -10.93 24.99 7.14
C LEU A 203 -10.94 24.73 5.63
N PHE A 204 -12.05 24.18 5.14
CA PHE A 204 -12.26 23.97 3.71
C PHE A 204 -13.74 24.09 3.34
N PRO A 205 -14.07 24.45 2.07
CA PRO A 205 -15.45 24.60 1.63
C PRO A 205 -16.24 23.30 1.83
N ARG A 206 -17.48 23.42 2.30
CA ARG A 206 -18.33 22.26 2.64
C ARG A 206 -18.71 21.43 1.41
N GLU A 207 -18.64 22.03 0.23
CA GLU A 207 -18.89 21.40 -1.07
C GLU A 207 -17.88 20.30 -1.36
N VAL A 208 -16.66 20.39 -0.82
CA VAL A 208 -15.63 19.36 -0.92
C VAL A 208 -16.08 18.06 -0.24
N LYS A 209 -16.13 16.99 -1.03
CA LYS A 209 -16.52 15.64 -0.61
C LYS A 209 -15.39 14.63 -0.69
N THR A 210 -14.41 14.80 -1.57
CA THR A 210 -13.37 13.78 -1.82
C THR A 210 -11.97 14.24 -1.41
N TYR A 211 -11.02 13.30 -1.30
CA TYR A 211 -9.62 13.61 -1.01
C TYR A 211 -8.96 14.43 -2.14
N GLY A 212 -9.31 14.16 -3.40
CA GLY A 212 -8.83 14.91 -4.56
C GLY A 212 -9.35 16.35 -4.57
N GLU A 213 -10.64 16.54 -4.28
CA GLU A 213 -11.22 17.89 -4.14
C GLU A 213 -10.60 18.66 -2.97
N LEU A 214 -10.32 17.98 -1.84
CA LEU A 214 -9.64 18.57 -0.70
C LEU A 214 -8.24 19.07 -1.08
N ARG A 215 -7.46 18.23 -1.76
CA ARG A 215 -6.12 18.59 -2.25
C ARG A 215 -6.17 19.84 -3.13
N GLN A 216 -7.11 19.90 -4.06
CA GLN A 216 -7.28 21.04 -4.96
C GLN A 216 -7.73 22.31 -4.23
N ALA A 217 -8.69 22.19 -3.30
CA ALA A 217 -9.20 23.33 -2.54
C ALA A 217 -8.11 23.97 -1.67
N LEU A 218 -7.32 23.15 -0.97
CA LEU A 218 -6.23 23.63 -0.12
C LEU A 218 -5.08 24.24 -0.93
N ALA A 219 -4.69 23.60 -2.05
CA ALA A 219 -3.68 24.15 -2.94
C ALA A 219 -4.11 25.52 -3.50
N SER A 220 -5.38 25.68 -3.86
CA SER A 220 -5.93 26.94 -4.39
C SER A 220 -5.94 28.07 -3.35
N GLN A 221 -6.16 27.75 -2.07
CA GLN A 221 -6.14 28.76 -1.00
C GLN A 221 -4.76 29.41 -0.85
N TRP A 222 -3.67 28.67 -1.08
CA TRP A 222 -2.31 29.18 -0.90
C TRP A 222 -1.87 30.09 -2.05
N VAL A 223 -2.36 29.86 -3.26
CA VAL A 223 -2.07 30.74 -4.41
C VAL A 223 -2.66 32.14 -4.22
N GLN A 224 -3.66 32.29 -3.33
CA GLN A 224 -4.34 33.56 -3.08
C GLN A 224 -3.82 34.34 -1.87
N VAL A 225 -2.84 33.84 -1.13
CA VAL A 225 -2.22 34.59 -0.01
C VAL A 225 -0.97 35.32 -0.55
N PRO A 226 -0.98 36.66 -0.67
CA PRO A 226 0.24 37.40 -1.00
C PRO A 226 1.23 37.27 0.17
N ALA A 227 2.51 37.15 -0.16
CA ALA A 227 3.62 37.18 0.79
C ALA A 227 3.68 38.49 1.59
#